data_AF-A0A060YQX3-F1
#
_entry.id   AF-A0A060YQX3-F1
#
_cell.length_a   1.000
_cell.length_b   1.000
_cell.length_c   1.000
_cell.angle_alpha   90.00
_cell.angle_beta   90.00
_cell.angle_gamma   90.00
#
_symmetry.space_group_name_H-M   'P 1'
#
loop_
_entity.id
_entity.type
_entity.pdbx_description
1 polymer ?
#
loop_
_entity_poly.entity_id
_entity_poly.type
_entity_poly.pdbx_seq_one_letter_code
_entity_poly.pdbx_strand_id
1 'polypeptide(L)'
;MLKRKDLSPERCINLIHCLLQLKDSTILQNDNNNQVSPSDTQPTPFQCSLLAYMFIMSEKPEEFDFRNNKTSEEAFRRLTPALLSCTRALLNFCDITALECNTVASVLQSENSHLTVLDLGHNNLGDEGVIRLCCGLRNPNCKVETLNLRHNHVGVRGVIAICELLAFALHKCCKLQALRLSGCLITLPEDVSSVLAIALRSACFQMKELDLSYNPLGTVELDFPLQLNMDHGGESRNKPGLQKYASELTLDLNTVNDFLSLSKGNRKVTRQRKKKKKDSPFTEERFDNCNQVLCEEGLCGRHYLEVECLHDVHIGMAYKRLERKGAGENVTLGQNAVSWALYASKDKFHAQHKKMIHNLRLPEIKSNESYRIGVFLDWPAGILSFYNISSESDKLTHLYAFHTTFTEPLYLGLRLQSPTSTISLIVK
;
A
#
# COMPACT_ATOMS: atom_id res chain seq x y z
N MET A 1 -9.80 51.53 -7.19
CA MET A 1 -10.75 51.20 -6.10
C MET A 1 -12.17 51.24 -6.64
N LEU A 2 -12.72 50.09 -7.07
CA LEU A 2 -14.13 49.98 -7.42
C LEU A 2 -14.92 49.70 -6.13
N LYS A 3 -15.74 50.65 -5.71
CA LYS A 3 -16.62 50.53 -4.54
C LYS A 3 -17.76 49.56 -4.87
N ARG A 4 -18.01 48.60 -3.95
CA ARG A 4 -19.17 47.69 -3.92
C ARG A 4 -20.49 48.47 -3.88
N LYS A 5 -21.03 48.91 -5.01
CA LYS A 5 -22.47 49.18 -5.19
C LYS A 5 -22.87 48.83 -6.63
N ASP A 6 -23.91 48.01 -6.73
CA ASP A 6 -24.76 47.78 -7.92
C ASP A 6 -24.22 46.92 -9.09
N LEU A 7 -23.80 45.69 -8.81
CA LEU A 7 -23.88 44.62 -9.82
C LEU A 7 -25.19 43.84 -9.62
N SER A 8 -26.10 43.90 -10.60
CA SER A 8 -27.31 43.06 -10.62
C SER A 8 -26.94 41.58 -10.85
N PRO A 9 -27.79 40.62 -10.43
CA PRO A 9 -27.56 39.20 -10.68
C PRO A 9 -27.34 38.90 -12.17
N GLU A 10 -28.07 39.56 -13.07
CA GLU A 10 -27.87 39.37 -14.52
C GLU A 10 -26.51 39.88 -14.99
N ARG A 11 -26.01 40.98 -14.42
CA ARG A 11 -24.67 41.50 -14.73
C ARG A 11 -23.57 40.56 -14.25
N CYS A 12 -23.73 39.94 -13.08
CA CYS A 12 -22.80 38.93 -12.59
C CYS A 12 -22.82 37.66 -13.46
N ILE A 13 -24.00 37.19 -13.85
CA ILE A 13 -24.15 36.02 -14.75
C ILE A 13 -23.53 36.32 -16.11
N ASN A 14 -23.79 37.50 -16.69
CA ASN A 14 -23.20 37.91 -17.97
C ASN A 14 -21.68 38.09 -17.90
N LEU A 15 -21.15 38.57 -16.77
CA LEU A 15 -19.70 38.68 -16.57
C LEU A 15 -19.05 37.29 -16.44
N ILE A 16 -19.70 36.37 -15.74
CA ILE A 16 -19.26 34.96 -15.64
C ILE A 16 -19.33 34.29 -17.02
N HIS A 17 -20.41 34.49 -17.77
CA HIS A 17 -20.59 33.95 -19.12
C HIS A 17 -19.54 34.52 -20.10
N CYS A 18 -19.23 35.81 -20.02
CA CYS A 18 -18.12 36.43 -20.76
C CYS A 18 -16.76 35.85 -20.34
N LEU A 19 -16.52 35.64 -19.04
CA LEU A 19 -15.26 35.06 -18.55
C LEU A 19 -15.10 33.59 -18.94
N LEU A 20 -16.20 32.86 -19.11
CA LEU A 20 -16.22 31.48 -19.64
C LEU A 20 -15.89 31.49 -21.14
N GLN A 21 -16.54 32.35 -21.93
CA GLN A 21 -16.27 32.50 -23.36
C GLN A 21 -14.84 33.02 -23.66
N LEU A 22 -14.26 33.83 -22.77
CA LEU A 22 -12.88 34.33 -22.92
C LEU A 22 -11.80 33.32 -22.50
N LYS A 23 -12.16 32.23 -21.80
CA LYS A 23 -11.23 31.24 -21.22
C LYS A 23 -11.20 29.88 -21.92
N ASP A 24 -11.83 29.74 -23.08
CA ASP A 24 -11.85 28.53 -23.92
C ASP A 24 -10.48 28.12 -24.50
N SER A 25 -9.35 28.53 -23.89
CA SER A 25 -8.01 28.17 -24.37
C SER A 25 -6.95 27.85 -23.32
N THR A 26 -7.18 27.96 -21.99
CA THR A 26 -6.04 27.81 -21.04
C THR A 26 -6.27 27.19 -19.65
N ILE A 27 -7.49 26.84 -19.21
CA ILE A 27 -7.68 26.34 -17.81
C ILE A 27 -8.19 24.89 -17.74
N LEU A 28 -8.53 24.25 -18.86
CA LEU A 28 -9.08 22.89 -18.89
C LEU A 28 -8.43 21.98 -19.94
N GLN A 29 -7.10 22.02 -20.08
CA GLN A 29 -6.34 20.92 -20.70
C GLN A 29 -5.49 20.25 -19.62
N ASN A 30 -6.09 19.30 -18.89
CA ASN A 30 -5.33 18.15 -18.42
C ASN A 30 -5.52 17.06 -19.47
N ASP A 31 -4.73 17.17 -20.54
CA ASP A 31 -4.54 16.09 -21.49
C ASP A 31 -3.96 14.89 -20.74
N ASN A 32 -4.64 13.75 -20.85
CA ASN A 32 -4.06 12.46 -20.54
C ASN A 32 -2.77 12.31 -21.36
N ASN A 33 -1.65 12.03 -20.67
CA ASN A 33 -0.29 11.83 -21.19
C ASN A 33 0.53 13.10 -21.48
N ASN A 34 1.23 13.60 -20.45
CA ASN A 34 2.70 13.70 -20.40
C ASN A 34 3.12 14.64 -19.26
N GLN A 35 4.34 14.42 -18.75
CA GLN A 35 5.03 15.25 -17.76
C GLN A 35 4.86 16.75 -18.03
N VAL A 36 4.01 17.43 -17.24
CA VAL A 36 3.99 18.89 -17.12
C VAL A 36 3.86 19.24 -15.64
N SER A 37 4.81 20.04 -15.15
CA SER A 37 4.88 20.54 -13.79
C SER A 37 3.58 21.24 -13.38
N PRO A 38 3.02 20.99 -12.18
CA PRO A 38 1.78 21.63 -11.75
C PRO A 38 2.02 23.14 -11.61
N SER A 39 1.12 23.96 -12.14
CA SER A 39 1.18 25.41 -11.95
C SER A 39 1.08 25.74 -10.46
N ASP A 40 2.13 26.30 -9.87
CA ASP A 40 2.32 26.59 -8.43
C ASP A 40 1.35 27.62 -7.81
N THR A 41 0.34 28.09 -8.53
CA THR A 41 -0.59 29.12 -8.04
C THR A 41 -1.88 28.52 -7.48
N GLN A 42 -2.07 28.66 -6.16
CA GLN A 42 -3.30 28.30 -5.46
C GLN A 42 -4.52 29.01 -6.07
N PRO A 43 -5.68 28.33 -6.25
CA PRO A 43 -6.89 28.97 -6.73
C PRO A 43 -7.33 30.10 -5.79
N THR A 44 -7.59 31.27 -6.35
CA THR A 44 -8.17 32.40 -5.62
C THR A 44 -9.64 32.14 -5.26
N PRO A 45 -10.22 32.83 -4.25
CA PRO A 45 -11.64 32.70 -3.93
C PRO A 45 -12.57 32.95 -5.12
N PHE A 46 -12.17 33.82 -6.04
CA PHE A 46 -12.90 34.07 -7.28
C PHE A 46 -12.89 32.85 -8.21
N GLN A 47 -11.73 32.22 -8.40
CA GLN A 47 -11.61 31.00 -9.21
C GLN A 47 -12.42 29.84 -8.61
N CYS A 48 -12.41 29.66 -7.29
CA CYS A 48 -13.25 28.65 -6.64
C CYS A 48 -14.76 28.95 -6.81
N SER A 49 -15.17 30.22 -6.74
CA SER A 49 -16.56 30.60 -7.01
C SER A 49 -16.96 30.28 -8.46
N LEU A 50 -16.06 30.54 -9.41
CA LEU A 50 -16.29 30.25 -10.82
C LEU A 50 -16.38 28.74 -11.07
N LEU A 51 -15.46 27.95 -10.50
CA LEU A 51 -15.50 26.48 -10.57
C LEU A 51 -16.80 25.92 -10.01
N ALA A 52 -17.25 26.42 -8.85
CA ALA A 52 -18.49 25.97 -8.24
C ALA A 52 -19.71 26.29 -9.13
N TYR A 53 -19.74 27.47 -9.73
CA TYR A 53 -20.81 27.87 -10.64
C TYR A 53 -20.81 27.05 -11.93
N MET A 54 -19.64 26.86 -12.56
CA MET A 54 -19.49 26.04 -13.75
C MET A 54 -19.99 24.61 -13.52
N PHE A 55 -19.65 24.05 -12.36
CA PHE A 55 -20.11 22.72 -11.98
C PHE A 55 -21.63 22.67 -11.86
N ILE A 56 -22.25 23.60 -11.13
CA ILE A 56 -23.72 23.63 -10.96
C ILE A 56 -24.46 23.79 -12.29
N MET A 57 -23.90 24.57 -13.21
CA MET A 57 -24.51 24.81 -14.53
C MET A 57 -24.26 23.67 -15.53
N SER A 58 -23.48 22.66 -15.15
CA SER A 58 -23.27 21.47 -16.00
C SER A 58 -24.55 20.64 -16.11
N GLU A 59 -24.70 19.93 -17.23
CA GLU A 59 -25.89 19.09 -17.46
C GLU A 59 -26.05 17.95 -16.43
N LYS A 60 -24.93 17.51 -15.82
CA LYS A 60 -24.86 16.41 -14.84
C LYS A 60 -23.80 16.66 -13.77
N PRO A 61 -24.12 17.44 -12.72
CA PRO A 61 -23.19 17.73 -11.63
C PRO A 61 -23.08 16.54 -10.65
N GLU A 62 -22.63 15.37 -11.11
CA GLU A 62 -22.55 14.15 -10.28
C GLU A 62 -21.26 14.12 -9.44
N GLU A 63 -20.10 14.20 -10.09
CA GLU A 63 -18.79 14.12 -9.44
C GLU A 63 -18.05 15.45 -9.48
N PHE A 64 -17.82 16.04 -8.31
CA PHE A 64 -16.98 17.22 -8.15
C PHE A 64 -15.55 16.80 -7.81
N ASP A 65 -14.65 16.88 -8.78
CA ASP A 65 -13.23 16.58 -8.61
C ASP A 65 -12.43 17.86 -8.34
N PHE A 66 -11.85 17.95 -7.14
CA PHE A 66 -10.96 19.03 -6.74
C PHE A 66 -9.61 18.50 -6.26
N ARG A 67 -9.25 17.25 -6.60
CA ARG A 67 -8.03 16.59 -6.11
C ARG A 67 -6.77 17.38 -6.45
N ASN A 68 -5.78 17.30 -5.57
CA ASN A 68 -4.48 17.96 -5.73
C ASN A 68 -4.53 19.50 -5.81
N ASN A 69 -5.67 20.14 -5.54
CA ASN A 69 -5.79 21.59 -5.53
C ASN A 69 -5.73 22.13 -4.10
N LYS A 70 -4.72 22.94 -3.82
CA LYS A 70 -4.57 23.63 -2.53
C LYS A 70 -5.14 25.02 -2.61
N THR A 71 -5.94 25.41 -1.62
CA THR A 71 -6.64 26.69 -1.61
C THR A 71 -6.79 27.22 -0.19
N SER A 72 -7.01 28.52 -0.02
CA SER A 72 -7.30 29.10 1.30
C SER A 72 -8.68 28.70 1.82
N GLU A 73 -8.90 28.79 3.13
CA GLU A 73 -10.20 28.55 3.77
C GLU A 73 -11.34 29.34 3.11
N GLU A 74 -11.15 30.64 2.85
CA GLU A 74 -12.17 31.46 2.21
C GLU A 74 -12.51 30.92 0.82
N ALA A 75 -11.49 30.57 0.04
CA ALA A 75 -11.65 30.06 -1.31
C ALA A 75 -12.30 28.67 -1.31
N PHE A 76 -11.93 27.78 -0.38
CA PHE A 76 -12.60 26.49 -0.18
C PHE A 76 -14.08 26.68 0.17
N ARG A 77 -14.41 27.65 1.02
CA ARG A 77 -15.80 28.00 1.36
C ARG A 77 -16.60 28.45 0.13
N ARG A 78 -15.96 28.91 -0.94
CA ARG A 78 -16.66 29.24 -2.20
C ARG A 78 -17.08 28.00 -2.99
N LEU A 79 -16.55 26.82 -2.65
CA LEU A 79 -16.92 25.54 -3.27
C LEU A 79 -18.19 24.93 -2.67
N THR A 80 -18.70 25.45 -1.55
CA THR A 80 -19.92 24.96 -0.88
C THR A 80 -21.08 24.69 -1.85
N PRO A 81 -21.40 25.58 -2.81
CA PRO A 81 -22.51 25.33 -3.74
C PRO A 81 -22.32 24.04 -4.56
N ALA A 82 -21.11 23.80 -5.08
CA ALA A 82 -20.82 22.57 -5.83
C ALA A 82 -20.88 21.33 -4.93
N LEU A 83 -20.36 21.43 -3.70
CA LEU A 83 -20.41 20.33 -2.74
C LEU A 83 -21.84 19.96 -2.33
N LEU A 84 -22.76 20.94 -2.25
CA LEU A 84 -24.18 20.68 -1.99
C LEU A 84 -24.86 19.98 -3.18
N SER A 85 -24.49 20.34 -4.41
CA SER A 85 -25.10 19.80 -5.63
C SER A 85 -24.57 18.43 -6.06
N CYS A 86 -23.32 18.09 -5.73
CA CYS A 86 -22.70 16.84 -6.16
C CYS A 86 -23.18 15.62 -5.37
N THR A 87 -23.09 14.44 -5.99
CA THR A 87 -23.28 13.14 -5.32
C THR A 87 -21.95 12.54 -4.86
N ARG A 88 -20.84 12.91 -5.52
CA ARG A 88 -19.49 12.44 -5.23
C ARG A 88 -18.54 13.63 -5.18
N ALA A 89 -17.78 13.77 -4.08
CA ALA A 89 -16.77 14.82 -3.94
C ALA A 89 -15.39 14.19 -3.73
N LEU A 90 -14.44 14.52 -4.60
CA LEU A 90 -13.05 14.05 -4.52
C LEU A 90 -12.15 15.22 -4.08
N LEU A 91 -11.77 15.22 -2.81
CA LEU A 91 -11.05 16.30 -2.13
C LEU A 91 -9.72 15.81 -1.53
N ASN A 92 -9.13 14.76 -2.11
CA ASN A 92 -7.86 14.22 -1.64
C ASN A 92 -6.65 15.03 -2.15
N PHE A 93 -5.60 15.10 -1.32
CA PHE A 93 -4.40 15.93 -1.55
C PHE A 93 -4.67 17.44 -1.68
N CYS A 94 -5.65 17.98 -0.93
CA CYS A 94 -6.05 19.39 -1.02
C CYS A 94 -5.53 20.27 0.12
N ASP A 95 -4.73 19.71 1.03
CA ASP A 95 -4.21 20.41 2.24
C ASP A 95 -5.33 20.88 3.18
N ILE A 96 -6.44 20.13 3.21
CA ILE A 96 -7.61 20.43 4.05
C ILE A 96 -7.23 20.24 5.52
N THR A 97 -7.53 21.26 6.32
CA THR A 97 -7.34 21.25 7.77
C THR A 97 -8.69 21.23 8.50
N ALA A 98 -8.66 21.31 9.83
CA ALA A 98 -9.87 21.45 10.62
C ALA A 98 -10.75 22.64 10.19
N LEU A 99 -10.17 23.75 9.71
CA LEU A 99 -10.92 24.93 9.28
C LEU A 99 -11.85 24.63 8.11
N GLU A 100 -11.30 24.03 7.05
CA GLU A 100 -12.07 23.61 5.87
C GLU A 100 -13.10 22.52 6.23
N CYS A 101 -12.81 21.66 7.22
CA CYS A 101 -13.77 20.69 7.73
C CYS A 101 -15.06 21.32 8.29
N ASN A 102 -15.06 22.58 8.74
CA ASN A 102 -16.31 23.28 9.10
C ASN A 102 -17.24 23.40 7.89
N THR A 103 -16.67 23.76 6.75
CA THR A 103 -17.42 23.91 5.50
C THR A 103 -17.99 22.55 5.09
N VAL A 104 -17.17 21.50 5.12
CA VAL A 104 -17.63 20.14 4.82
C VAL A 104 -18.71 19.68 5.80
N ALA A 105 -18.53 19.89 7.11
CA ALA A 105 -19.53 19.55 8.11
C ALA A 105 -20.87 20.27 7.88
N SER A 106 -20.84 21.54 7.48
CA SER A 106 -22.05 22.29 7.14
C SER A 106 -22.78 21.72 5.91
N VAL A 107 -22.04 21.21 4.92
CA VAL A 107 -22.59 20.52 3.75
C VAL A 107 -23.25 19.21 4.19
N LEU A 108 -22.60 18.43 5.05
CA LEU A 108 -23.13 17.16 5.56
C LEU A 108 -24.43 17.35 6.39
N GLN A 109 -24.58 18.49 7.06
CA GLN A 109 -25.75 18.84 7.86
C GLN A 109 -26.91 19.40 7.02
N SER A 110 -26.66 19.79 5.77
CA SER A 110 -27.66 20.44 4.93
C SER A 110 -28.63 19.42 4.33
N GLU A 111 -29.93 19.72 4.43
CA GLU A 111 -31.00 18.93 3.79
C GLU A 111 -30.89 18.88 2.26
N ASN A 112 -30.32 19.94 1.68
CA ASN A 112 -30.12 20.11 0.25
C ASN A 112 -28.89 19.37 -0.28
N SER A 113 -28.10 18.73 0.59
CA SER A 113 -26.95 17.95 0.16
C SER A 113 -27.38 16.67 -0.54
N HIS A 114 -26.78 16.39 -1.68
CA HIS A 114 -26.92 15.12 -2.41
C HIS A 114 -25.72 14.19 -2.23
N LEU A 115 -24.76 14.59 -1.39
CA LEU A 115 -23.47 13.92 -1.25
C LEU A 115 -23.64 12.52 -0.64
N THR A 116 -23.17 11.51 -1.36
CA THR A 116 -23.17 10.09 -0.97
C THR A 116 -21.74 9.55 -0.80
N VAL A 117 -20.77 10.08 -1.54
CA VAL A 117 -19.36 9.67 -1.47
C VAL A 117 -18.49 10.89 -1.24
N LEU A 118 -17.66 10.84 -0.19
CA LEU A 118 -16.74 11.90 0.16
C LEU A 118 -15.33 11.32 0.35
N ASP A 119 -14.40 11.75 -0.49
CA ASP A 119 -12.98 11.41 -0.36
C ASP A 119 -12.18 12.61 0.16
N LEU A 120 -11.66 12.49 1.37
CA LEU A 120 -10.79 13.45 2.04
C LEU A 120 -9.41 12.84 2.35
N GLY A 121 -9.00 11.79 1.64
CA GLY A 121 -7.73 11.12 1.85
C GLY A 121 -6.52 12.04 1.66
N HIS A 122 -5.41 11.73 2.33
CA HIS A 122 -4.15 12.46 2.21
C HIS A 122 -4.29 13.97 2.45
N ASN A 123 -4.94 14.35 3.55
CA ASN A 123 -5.08 15.74 4.02
C ASN A 123 -4.48 15.87 5.44
N ASN A 124 -4.72 17.00 6.10
CA ASN A 124 -4.20 17.29 7.44
C ASN A 124 -5.35 17.65 8.42
N LEU A 125 -6.39 16.81 8.47
CA LEU A 125 -7.61 17.11 9.24
C LEU A 125 -7.34 17.26 10.74
N GLY A 126 -6.46 16.42 11.29
CA GLY A 126 -6.23 16.32 12.73
C GLY A 126 -7.47 15.86 13.51
N ASP A 127 -7.36 15.85 14.84
CA ASP A 127 -8.48 15.50 15.72
C ASP A 127 -9.69 16.42 15.52
N GLU A 128 -9.45 17.74 15.46
CA GLU A 128 -10.50 18.74 15.34
C GLU A 128 -11.28 18.63 14.03
N GLY A 129 -10.59 18.35 12.92
CA GLY A 129 -11.25 18.14 11.63
C GLY A 129 -12.13 16.90 11.63
N VAL A 130 -11.63 15.78 12.16
CA VAL A 130 -12.40 14.53 12.30
C VAL A 130 -13.62 14.74 13.19
N ILE A 131 -13.48 15.42 14.33
CA ILE A 131 -14.60 15.71 15.24
C ILE A 131 -15.71 16.50 14.51
N ARG A 132 -15.34 17.53 13.74
CA ARG A 132 -16.30 18.34 12.96
C ARG A 132 -17.04 17.49 11.93
N LEU A 133 -16.33 16.61 11.23
CA LEU A 133 -16.93 15.69 10.27
C LEU A 133 -17.89 14.72 10.96
N CYS A 134 -17.50 14.13 12.09
CA CYS A 134 -18.37 13.26 12.90
C CYS A 134 -19.65 13.99 13.34
N CYS A 135 -19.56 15.25 13.79
CA CYS A 135 -20.74 16.06 14.10
C CYS A 135 -21.66 16.26 12.88
N GLY A 136 -21.10 16.43 11.69
CA GLY A 136 -21.87 16.52 10.45
C GLY A 136 -22.58 15.21 10.09
N LEU A 137 -21.87 14.09 10.20
CA LEU A 137 -22.37 12.75 9.86
C LEU A 137 -23.48 12.27 10.82
N ARG A 138 -23.52 12.76 12.06
CA ARG A 138 -24.60 12.47 13.02
C ARG A 138 -25.93 13.13 12.64
N ASN A 139 -25.96 14.04 11.67
CA ASN A 139 -27.19 14.67 11.24
C ASN A 139 -28.10 13.65 10.50
N PRO A 140 -29.38 13.53 10.85
CA PRO A 140 -30.32 12.61 10.18
C PRO A 140 -30.48 12.85 8.67
N ASN A 141 -30.20 14.07 8.20
CA ASN A 141 -30.29 14.45 6.79
C ASN A 141 -29.03 14.09 5.99
N CYS A 142 -27.97 13.62 6.65
CA CYS A 142 -26.74 13.21 6.00
C CYS A 142 -26.97 11.95 5.15
N LYS A 143 -26.62 12.04 3.86
CA LYS A 143 -26.79 10.96 2.87
C LYS A 143 -25.49 10.22 2.55
N VAL A 144 -24.38 10.55 3.22
CA VAL A 144 -23.08 9.95 2.95
C VAL A 144 -23.09 8.47 3.32
N GLU A 145 -22.80 7.65 2.31
CA GLU A 145 -22.66 6.20 2.42
C GLU A 145 -21.19 5.79 2.46
N THR A 146 -20.30 6.51 1.78
CA THR A 146 -18.87 6.22 1.75
C THR A 146 -18.06 7.43 2.17
N LEU A 147 -17.25 7.27 3.20
CA LEU A 147 -16.29 8.26 3.67
C LEU A 147 -14.87 7.70 3.63
N ASN A 148 -13.99 8.36 2.90
CA ASN A 148 -12.58 8.02 2.84
C ASN A 148 -11.73 9.09 3.53
N LEU A 149 -11.08 8.72 4.63
CA LEU A 149 -10.19 9.56 5.44
C LEU A 149 -8.75 9.02 5.44
N ARG A 150 -8.37 8.12 4.50
CA ARG A 150 -7.03 7.50 4.48
C ARG A 150 -5.89 8.52 4.60
N HIS A 151 -4.80 8.15 5.27
CA HIS A 151 -3.60 8.96 5.43
C HIS A 151 -3.86 10.38 5.96
N ASN A 152 -4.77 10.51 6.92
CA ASN A 152 -4.92 11.71 7.74
C ASN A 152 -4.39 11.43 9.14
N HIS A 153 -3.71 12.39 9.77
CA HIS A 153 -3.30 12.19 11.15
C HIS A 153 -4.53 12.24 12.07
N VAL A 154 -4.84 11.14 12.74
CA VAL A 154 -5.95 11.05 13.70
C VAL A 154 -5.39 10.60 15.05
N GLY A 155 -5.39 11.52 16.01
CA GLY A 155 -5.02 11.26 17.39
C GLY A 155 -6.17 10.66 18.19
N VAL A 156 -5.93 10.43 19.48
CA VAL A 156 -6.87 9.71 20.37
C VAL A 156 -8.25 10.37 20.42
N ARG A 157 -8.33 11.70 20.40
CA ARG A 157 -9.63 12.41 20.45
C ARG A 157 -10.43 12.20 19.16
N GLY A 158 -9.78 12.20 18.00
CA GLY A 158 -10.42 11.89 16.73
C GLY A 158 -10.93 10.45 16.67
N VAL A 159 -10.14 9.50 17.21
CA VAL A 159 -10.55 8.09 17.29
C VAL A 159 -11.77 7.90 18.18
N ILE A 160 -11.83 8.55 19.34
CA ILE A 160 -13.01 8.52 20.21
C ILE A 160 -14.25 9.03 19.46
N ALA A 161 -14.13 10.15 18.75
CA ALA A 161 -15.24 10.71 17.97
C ALA A 161 -15.73 9.76 16.87
N ILE A 162 -14.81 9.04 16.21
CA ILE A 162 -15.13 7.99 15.24
C ILE A 162 -15.86 6.83 15.93
N CYS A 163 -15.37 6.36 17.08
CA CYS A 163 -16.00 5.26 17.81
C CYS A 163 -17.44 5.62 18.24
N GLU A 164 -17.63 6.84 18.75
CA GLU A 164 -18.97 7.36 19.06
C GLU A 164 -19.84 7.52 17.81
N LEU A 165 -19.27 7.94 16.67
CA LEU A 165 -19.99 8.00 15.41
C LEU A 165 -20.45 6.60 14.96
N LEU A 166 -19.59 5.58 15.08
CA LEU A 166 -19.94 4.19 14.77
C LEU A 166 -21.02 3.66 15.71
N ALA A 167 -20.93 3.99 17.02
CA ALA A 167 -21.99 3.68 17.97
C ALA A 167 -23.30 4.41 17.63
N PHE A 168 -23.25 5.66 17.17
CA PHE A 168 -24.41 6.39 16.67
C PHE A 168 -24.93 5.83 15.34
N ALA A 169 -24.05 5.31 14.47
CA ALA A 169 -24.40 4.71 13.20
C ALA A 169 -25.26 3.44 13.36
N LEU A 170 -25.38 2.91 14.58
CA LEU A 170 -26.37 1.90 14.99
C LEU A 170 -27.82 2.43 14.98
N HIS A 171 -28.03 3.73 14.83
CA HIS A 171 -29.34 4.34 14.68
C HIS A 171 -29.80 4.29 13.21
N LYS A 172 -31.08 4.00 12.95
CA LYS A 172 -31.68 3.89 11.60
C LYS A 172 -31.50 5.12 10.68
N CYS A 173 -31.05 6.24 11.24
CA CYS A 173 -30.87 7.50 10.53
C CYS A 173 -29.51 7.62 9.82
N CYS A 174 -28.49 6.86 10.24
CA CYS A 174 -27.18 6.92 9.59
C CYS A 174 -27.18 6.12 8.28
N LYS A 175 -26.61 6.69 7.22
CA LYS A 175 -26.48 6.06 5.89
C LYS A 175 -25.09 5.48 5.63
N LEU A 176 -24.14 5.72 6.54
CA LEU A 176 -22.74 5.35 6.35
C LEU A 176 -22.59 3.83 6.27
N GLN A 177 -22.08 3.36 5.13
CA GLN A 177 -21.85 1.96 4.82
C GLN A 177 -20.36 1.63 4.69
N ALA A 178 -19.53 2.60 4.32
CA ALA A 178 -18.09 2.41 4.14
C ALA A 178 -17.31 3.53 4.83
N LEU A 179 -16.40 3.17 5.72
CA LEU A 179 -15.48 4.09 6.38
C LEU A 179 -14.04 3.62 6.20
N ARG A 180 -13.23 4.42 5.50
CA ARG A 180 -11.82 4.13 5.26
C ARG A 180 -10.92 5.05 6.08
N LEU A 181 -10.14 4.46 6.97
CA LEU A 181 -9.22 5.08 7.92
C LEU A 181 -7.80 4.53 7.76
N SER A 182 -7.50 3.98 6.57
CA SER A 182 -6.20 3.42 6.24
C SER A 182 -5.07 4.41 6.48
N GLY A 183 -4.05 4.05 7.25
CA GLY A 183 -2.83 4.87 7.37
C GLY A 183 -3.00 6.13 8.21
N CYS A 184 -3.98 6.17 9.11
CA CYS A 184 -4.30 7.33 9.93
C CYS A 184 -3.47 7.46 11.23
N LEU A 185 -2.52 6.55 11.47
CA LEU A 185 -1.72 6.46 12.69
C LEU A 185 -2.56 6.27 13.97
N ILE A 186 -3.73 5.64 13.84
CA ILE A 186 -4.65 5.37 14.95
C ILE A 186 -4.01 4.41 15.95
N THR A 187 -3.85 4.85 17.19
CA THR A 187 -3.58 4.00 18.35
C THR A 187 -4.87 3.78 19.12
N LEU A 188 -5.12 2.55 19.56
CA LEU A 188 -6.27 2.21 20.39
C LEU A 188 -5.81 1.91 21.83
N PRO A 189 -5.95 2.86 22.77
CA PRO A 189 -5.93 2.56 24.20
C PRO A 189 -7.00 1.50 24.54
N GLU A 190 -6.80 0.73 25.62
CA GLU A 190 -7.74 -0.33 26.05
C GLU A 190 -9.19 0.17 26.16
N ASP A 191 -9.39 1.37 26.73
CA ASP A 191 -10.71 1.98 26.88
C ASP A 191 -11.39 2.24 25.53
N VAL A 192 -10.64 2.72 24.54
CA VAL A 192 -11.15 3.05 23.19
C VAL A 192 -11.43 1.79 22.38
N SER A 193 -10.60 0.76 22.56
CA SER A 193 -10.80 -0.57 21.96
C SER A 193 -12.14 -1.18 22.38
N SER A 194 -12.52 -1.03 23.65
CA SER A 194 -13.81 -1.52 24.15
C SER A 194 -15.01 -0.83 23.48
N VAL A 195 -14.93 0.49 23.27
CA VAL A 195 -16.00 1.27 22.61
C VAL A 195 -16.13 0.85 21.15
N LEU A 196 -15.01 0.65 20.45
CA LEU A 196 -15.01 0.16 19.08
C LEU A 196 -15.62 -1.25 19.01
N ALA A 197 -15.22 -2.17 19.90
CA ALA A 197 -15.78 -3.51 19.94
C ALA A 197 -17.30 -3.54 20.19
N ILE A 198 -17.80 -2.68 21.09
CA ILE A 198 -19.24 -2.52 21.35
C ILE A 198 -19.97 -1.99 20.11
N ALA A 199 -19.41 -0.96 19.47
CA ALA A 199 -19.99 -0.37 18.26
C ALA A 199 -20.10 -1.40 17.13
N LEU A 200 -19.09 -2.27 17.00
CA LEU A 200 -18.99 -3.27 15.94
C LEU A 200 -19.85 -4.53 16.16
N ARG A 201 -20.15 -4.92 17.41
CA ARG A 201 -20.95 -6.13 17.73
C ARG A 201 -22.47 -5.94 17.67
N SER A 202 -22.95 -4.71 17.49
CA SER A 202 -24.39 -4.43 17.57
C SER A 202 -25.15 -4.86 16.30
N ALA A 203 -26.33 -5.46 16.49
CA ALA A 203 -27.13 -6.07 15.41
C ALA A 203 -27.78 -5.07 14.42
N CYS A 204 -27.73 -3.76 14.69
CA CYS A 204 -28.26 -2.71 13.81
C CYS A 204 -27.22 -2.15 12.82
N PHE A 205 -26.06 -2.79 12.74
CA PHE A 205 -24.91 -2.30 11.99
C PHE A 205 -25.09 -2.47 10.47
N GLN A 206 -25.27 -1.35 9.75
CA GLN A 206 -25.41 -1.33 8.27
C GLN A 206 -24.09 -1.17 7.52
N MET A 207 -22.98 -1.00 8.23
CA MET A 207 -21.68 -0.77 7.61
C MET A 207 -21.12 -2.07 7.02
N LYS A 208 -20.74 -1.98 5.75
CA LYS A 208 -20.26 -3.05 4.88
C LYS A 208 -18.73 -3.08 4.83
N GLU A 209 -18.09 -1.93 5.00
CA GLU A 209 -16.66 -1.76 4.91
C GLU A 209 -16.15 -0.87 6.04
N LEU A 210 -15.22 -1.39 6.84
CA LEU A 210 -14.41 -0.61 7.75
C LEU A 210 -12.95 -0.95 7.48
N ASP A 211 -12.22 0.02 6.93
CA ASP A 211 -10.82 -0.14 6.59
C ASP A 211 -9.95 0.60 7.62
N LEU A 212 -9.35 -0.17 8.53
CA LEU A 212 -8.41 0.29 9.55
C LEU A 212 -6.97 -0.11 9.22
N SER A 213 -6.70 -0.48 7.96
CA SER A 213 -5.37 -0.84 7.48
C SER A 213 -4.30 0.20 7.85
N TYR A 214 -3.05 -0.22 7.96
CA TYR A 214 -1.91 0.69 8.24
C TYR A 214 -2.04 1.60 9.49
N ASN A 215 -2.75 1.18 10.54
CA ASN A 215 -2.79 1.85 11.84
C ASN A 215 -2.06 1.04 12.93
N PRO A 216 -1.36 1.65 13.89
CA PRO A 216 -0.72 0.94 15.01
C PRO A 216 -1.74 0.48 16.08
N LEU A 217 -2.63 -0.47 15.73
CA LEU A 217 -3.73 -0.91 16.59
C LEU A 217 -3.34 -1.88 17.71
N GLY A 218 -2.13 -2.46 17.67
CA GLY A 218 -1.72 -3.50 18.63
C GLY A 218 -2.43 -4.84 18.42
N THR A 219 -2.43 -5.72 19.43
CA THR A 219 -3.07 -7.05 19.41
C THR A 219 -4.59 -7.00 19.63
N VAL A 220 -5.26 -5.97 19.13
CA VAL A 220 -6.71 -5.83 19.29
C VAL A 220 -7.41 -6.78 18.31
N GLU A 221 -7.97 -7.86 18.83
CA GLU A 221 -8.85 -8.75 18.06
C GLU A 221 -10.26 -8.16 18.01
N LEU A 222 -10.61 -7.50 16.90
CA LEU A 222 -11.98 -7.08 16.62
C LEU A 222 -12.70 -8.19 15.84
N ASP A 223 -13.58 -8.92 16.51
CA ASP A 223 -14.42 -9.95 15.88
C ASP A 223 -15.60 -9.28 15.15
N PHE A 224 -15.68 -9.43 13.82
CA PHE A 224 -16.65 -8.70 12.99
C PHE A 224 -17.12 -9.46 11.74
N PRO A 225 -18.39 -9.32 11.32
CA PRO A 225 -18.99 -10.30 10.42
C PRO A 225 -18.82 -10.08 8.90
N LEU A 226 -18.32 -8.95 8.40
CA LEU A 226 -18.13 -8.70 6.95
C LEU A 226 -17.02 -7.67 6.66
N GLN A 227 -16.23 -7.89 5.59
CA GLN A 227 -15.16 -7.05 5.00
C GLN A 227 -14.49 -5.99 5.92
N LEU A 228 -14.01 -6.41 7.09
CA LEU A 228 -13.19 -5.59 7.96
C LEU A 228 -11.74 -5.73 7.50
N ASN A 229 -11.18 -4.66 6.91
CA ASN A 229 -9.81 -4.65 6.44
C ASN A 229 -8.93 -4.03 7.54
N MET A 230 -8.29 -4.88 8.35
CA MET A 230 -7.27 -4.45 9.31
C MET A 230 -5.85 -4.62 8.77
N ASP A 231 -5.68 -4.88 7.48
CA ASP A 231 -4.38 -5.26 6.92
C ASP A 231 -3.38 -4.11 6.99
N HIS A 232 -2.23 -4.28 7.64
CA HIS A 232 -1.16 -3.27 7.59
C HIS A 232 -0.34 -3.32 6.29
N GLY A 233 -0.96 -3.52 5.13
CA GLY A 233 -0.24 -3.69 3.86
C GLY A 233 -1.15 -4.10 2.71
N GLY A 234 -1.08 -3.38 1.60
CA GLY A 234 -1.87 -3.57 0.38
C GLY A 234 -1.50 -4.84 -0.41
N GLU A 235 -2.25 -4.99 -1.50
CA GLU A 235 -2.46 -6.15 -2.39
C GLU A 235 -3.15 -7.34 -1.72
N SER A 236 -4.36 -7.66 -2.21
CA SER A 236 -5.32 -8.63 -1.64
C SER A 236 -4.69 -9.84 -0.95
N ARG A 237 -4.79 -9.89 0.39
CA ARG A 237 -4.15 -10.88 1.29
C ARG A 237 -5.12 -11.92 1.86
N ASN A 238 -6.16 -12.29 1.13
CA ASN A 238 -7.17 -13.27 1.55
C ASN A 238 -6.65 -14.73 1.64
N LYS A 239 -5.34 -14.96 1.85
CA LYS A 239 -4.74 -16.29 1.99
C LYS A 239 -4.37 -16.54 3.47
N PRO A 240 -4.69 -17.69 4.06
CA PRO A 240 -4.31 -17.98 5.44
C PRO A 240 -2.78 -18.15 5.60
N GLY A 241 -2.27 -17.88 6.80
CA GLY A 241 -0.86 -18.15 7.16
C GLY A 241 0.16 -17.24 6.46
N LEU A 242 1.35 -17.77 6.17
CA LEU A 242 2.43 -17.02 5.51
C LEU A 242 2.10 -16.61 4.07
N GLN A 243 1.17 -17.31 3.42
CA GLN A 243 0.78 -17.03 2.04
C GLN A 243 0.15 -15.65 1.85
N LYS A 244 -0.32 -15.01 2.91
CA LYS A 244 -0.79 -13.62 2.88
C LYS A 244 0.32 -12.61 2.55
N TYR A 245 1.57 -13.00 2.73
CA TYR A 245 2.74 -12.19 2.39
C TYR A 245 3.38 -12.62 1.07
N ALA A 246 2.69 -13.43 0.25
CA ALA A 246 3.22 -13.93 -1.01
C ALA A 246 3.75 -12.78 -1.87
N SER A 247 4.97 -12.91 -2.37
CA SER A 247 5.62 -11.92 -3.24
C SER A 247 6.04 -12.59 -4.53
N GLU A 248 5.66 -12.00 -5.65
CA GLU A 248 6.17 -12.41 -6.95
C GLU A 248 7.51 -11.73 -7.21
N LEU A 249 8.53 -12.53 -7.56
CA LEU A 249 9.88 -12.05 -7.83
C LEU A 249 10.35 -12.51 -9.20
N THR A 250 11.28 -11.77 -9.77
CA THR A 250 11.92 -12.05 -11.05
C THR A 250 13.43 -12.10 -10.89
N LEU A 251 14.09 -13.04 -11.57
CA LEU A 251 15.55 -13.18 -11.51
C LEU A 251 16.22 -12.18 -12.44
N ASP A 252 17.16 -11.41 -11.91
CA ASP A 252 17.83 -10.33 -12.61
C ASP A 252 18.84 -10.84 -13.63
N LEU A 253 18.59 -10.52 -14.89
CA LEU A 253 19.46 -10.85 -16.02
C LEU A 253 20.82 -10.14 -15.98
N ASN A 254 20.94 -9.03 -15.25
CA ASN A 254 22.18 -8.27 -15.09
C ASN A 254 23.11 -8.89 -14.05
N THR A 255 22.57 -9.57 -13.03
CA THR A 255 23.38 -10.22 -11.98
C THR A 255 23.75 -11.66 -12.33
N VAL A 256 22.94 -12.35 -13.13
CA VAL A 256 23.09 -13.80 -13.41
C VAL A 256 24.47 -14.18 -13.93
N ASN A 257 25.11 -15.18 -13.31
CA ASN A 257 26.37 -15.73 -13.78
C ASN A 257 26.26 -16.40 -15.17
N ASP A 258 27.34 -16.40 -15.94
CA ASP A 258 27.35 -16.91 -17.33
C ASP A 258 27.22 -18.44 -17.45
N PHE A 259 27.42 -19.19 -16.37
CA PHE A 259 27.10 -20.62 -16.31
C PHE A 259 25.65 -20.88 -15.91
N LEU A 260 24.86 -19.85 -15.63
CA LEU A 260 23.45 -19.99 -15.31
C LEU A 260 22.57 -19.60 -16.51
N SER A 261 21.51 -20.37 -16.72
CA SER A 261 20.47 -20.04 -17.68
C SER A 261 19.14 -19.82 -16.98
N LEU A 262 18.54 -18.66 -17.25
CA LEU A 262 17.18 -18.34 -16.84
C LEU A 262 16.18 -18.81 -17.91
N SER A 263 15.03 -19.27 -17.46
CA SER A 263 13.91 -19.76 -18.29
C SER A 263 12.57 -19.50 -17.58
N LYS A 264 11.45 -19.80 -18.24
CA LYS A 264 10.08 -19.57 -17.72
C LYS A 264 9.87 -18.13 -17.22
N GLY A 265 10.12 -17.13 -18.09
CA GLY A 265 9.97 -15.72 -17.71
C GLY A 265 10.87 -15.28 -16.57
N ASN A 266 12.14 -15.72 -16.58
CA ASN A 266 13.13 -15.46 -15.53
C ASN A 266 12.74 -15.95 -14.12
N ARG A 267 11.90 -16.99 -14.03
CA ARG A 267 11.51 -17.60 -12.74
C ARG A 267 12.18 -18.95 -12.48
N LYS A 268 12.85 -19.54 -13.47
CA LYS A 268 13.59 -20.80 -13.31
C LYS A 268 15.05 -20.63 -13.69
N VAL A 269 15.96 -21.10 -12.81
CA VAL A 269 17.40 -21.09 -13.02
C VAL A 269 17.97 -22.51 -13.05
N THR A 270 18.85 -22.76 -14.03
CA THR A 270 19.59 -24.01 -14.17
C THR A 270 21.06 -23.73 -14.45
N ARG A 271 21.94 -24.65 -14.05
CA ARG A 271 23.38 -24.53 -14.31
C ARG A 271 23.77 -25.29 -15.59
N GLN A 272 24.48 -24.62 -16.48
CA GLN A 272 24.98 -25.15 -17.73
C GLN A 272 26.44 -25.61 -17.59
N ARG A 273 26.83 -26.60 -18.39
CA ARG A 273 28.22 -27.08 -18.45
C ARG A 273 29.15 -26.11 -19.20
N LYS A 274 28.60 -25.37 -20.17
CA LYS A 274 29.33 -24.41 -20.99
C LYS A 274 28.87 -22.99 -20.65
N LYS A 275 29.83 -22.07 -20.60
CA LYS A 275 29.59 -20.63 -20.44
C LYS A 275 28.73 -20.14 -21.61
N LYS A 276 27.63 -19.43 -21.33
CA LYS A 276 26.84 -18.79 -22.39
C LYS A 276 27.65 -17.64 -23.00
N LYS A 277 27.80 -17.62 -24.34
CA LYS A 277 28.09 -16.38 -25.07
C LYS A 277 26.78 -15.59 -25.11
N LYS A 278 26.72 -14.43 -24.45
CA LYS A 278 25.62 -13.47 -24.59
C LYS A 278 26.17 -12.22 -25.29
N ASP A 279 25.40 -11.66 -26.21
CA ASP A 279 25.67 -10.40 -26.92
C ASP A 279 25.40 -9.15 -26.07
N SER A 280 25.19 -9.32 -24.76
CA SER A 280 24.84 -8.25 -23.82
C SER A 280 26.11 -7.75 -23.13
N PRO A 281 26.26 -6.42 -22.92
CA PRO A 281 27.48 -5.84 -22.38
C PRO A 281 27.80 -6.39 -20.99
N PHE A 282 29.10 -6.51 -20.68
CA PHE A 282 29.58 -6.80 -19.34
C PHE A 282 29.07 -5.74 -18.36
N THR A 283 28.06 -6.08 -17.56
CA THR A 283 27.62 -5.25 -16.44
C THR A 283 28.51 -5.53 -15.23
N GLU A 284 28.93 -4.48 -14.53
CA GLU A 284 29.68 -4.61 -13.28
C GLU A 284 28.91 -5.45 -12.24
N GLU A 285 27.57 -5.43 -12.31
CA GLU A 285 26.68 -6.14 -11.39
C GLU A 285 26.63 -7.67 -11.58
N ARG A 286 27.21 -8.21 -12.66
CA ARG A 286 27.20 -9.65 -13.00
C ARG A 286 28.16 -10.48 -12.14
N PHE A 287 27.72 -11.62 -11.62
CA PHE A 287 28.62 -12.58 -10.97
C PHE A 287 29.55 -13.30 -11.96
N ASP A 288 30.84 -13.42 -11.67
CA ASP A 288 31.84 -14.02 -12.57
C ASP A 288 32.21 -15.49 -12.26
N ASN A 289 32.67 -15.80 -11.04
CA ASN A 289 33.15 -17.13 -10.64
C ASN A 289 32.19 -17.86 -9.69
N CYS A 290 31.23 -17.14 -9.11
CA CYS A 290 30.16 -17.73 -8.32
C CYS A 290 28.91 -17.91 -9.19
N ASN A 291 28.42 -19.15 -9.28
CA ASN A 291 27.17 -19.50 -9.98
C ASN A 291 25.94 -18.99 -9.20
N GLN A 292 25.77 -17.67 -9.17
CA GLN A 292 24.76 -16.94 -8.41
C GLN A 292 23.92 -16.02 -9.30
N VAL A 293 22.74 -15.71 -8.81
CA VAL A 293 21.83 -14.70 -9.37
C VAL A 293 21.04 -14.07 -8.23
N LEU A 294 20.75 -12.78 -8.32
CA LEU A 294 19.81 -12.09 -7.43
C LEU A 294 18.50 -11.80 -8.16
N CYS A 295 17.43 -11.55 -7.41
CA CYS A 295 16.21 -10.97 -7.94
C CYS A 295 16.34 -9.47 -8.22
N GLU A 296 15.46 -8.94 -9.06
CA GLU A 296 15.39 -7.51 -9.40
C GLU A 296 14.79 -6.70 -8.26
N GLU A 297 13.82 -7.28 -7.55
CA GLU A 297 13.04 -6.60 -6.53
C GLU A 297 13.79 -6.55 -5.18
N GLY A 298 13.97 -5.33 -4.66
CA GLY A 298 14.45 -5.09 -3.31
C GLY A 298 13.30 -5.17 -2.30
N LEU A 299 13.42 -6.05 -1.31
CA LEU A 299 12.35 -6.36 -0.37
C LEU A 299 12.50 -5.59 0.94
N CYS A 300 11.44 -4.85 1.26
CA CYS A 300 11.26 -4.07 2.49
C CYS A 300 9.85 -4.36 3.03
N GLY A 301 9.76 -4.91 4.24
CA GLY A 301 8.49 -5.32 4.84
C GLY A 301 8.42 -6.83 5.07
N ARG A 302 7.20 -7.38 5.02
CA ARG A 302 6.96 -8.82 5.18
C ARG A 302 6.74 -9.47 3.83
N HIS A 303 7.57 -10.45 3.48
CA HIS A 303 7.54 -11.14 2.21
C HIS A 303 7.65 -12.64 2.43
N TYR A 304 6.86 -13.40 1.70
CA TYR A 304 6.89 -14.85 1.66
C TYR A 304 7.01 -15.31 0.20
N LEU A 305 7.87 -16.28 -0.03
CA LEU A 305 8.06 -16.87 -1.36
C LEU A 305 8.35 -18.36 -1.22
N GLU A 306 8.02 -19.13 -2.25
CA GLU A 306 8.30 -20.56 -2.30
C GLU A 306 9.18 -20.86 -3.49
N VAL A 307 10.17 -21.71 -3.26
CA VAL A 307 11.07 -22.18 -4.31
C VAL A 307 11.01 -23.70 -4.40
N GLU A 308 10.80 -24.19 -5.60
CA GLU A 308 10.95 -25.60 -5.93
C GLU A 308 12.41 -25.88 -6.30
N CYS A 309 13.01 -26.84 -5.62
CA CYS A 309 14.42 -27.18 -5.74
C CYS A 309 14.58 -28.63 -6.19
N LEU A 310 15.63 -28.86 -6.97
CA LEU A 310 16.11 -30.19 -7.33
C LEU A 310 17.62 -30.22 -7.11
N HIS A 311 18.11 -31.25 -6.41
CA HIS A 311 19.50 -31.39 -5.97
C HIS A 311 20.00 -30.20 -5.12
N ASP A 312 21.32 -30.09 -4.96
CA ASP A 312 21.97 -29.22 -4.00
C ASP A 312 21.92 -27.74 -4.43
N VAL A 313 21.41 -26.90 -3.54
CA VAL A 313 21.17 -25.47 -3.82
C VAL A 313 21.44 -24.62 -2.57
N HIS A 314 21.80 -23.34 -2.78
CA HIS A 314 21.67 -22.34 -1.72
C HIS A 314 20.60 -21.33 -2.09
N ILE A 315 19.77 -21.03 -1.10
CA ILE A 315 18.70 -20.04 -1.17
C ILE A 315 18.92 -19.08 -0.03
N GLY A 316 18.93 -17.78 -0.31
CA GLY A 316 19.24 -16.80 0.71
C GLY A 316 18.79 -15.41 0.33
N MET A 317 19.10 -14.46 1.21
CA MET A 317 18.90 -13.04 0.92
C MET A 317 20.21 -12.30 1.11
N ALA A 318 20.41 -11.26 0.30
CA ALA A 318 21.61 -10.44 0.33
C ALA A 318 21.29 -8.96 0.14
N TYR A 319 22.12 -8.08 0.68
CA TYR A 319 22.10 -6.68 0.28
C TYR A 319 22.61 -6.52 -1.15
N LYS A 320 22.18 -5.43 -1.80
CA LYS A 320 22.60 -5.13 -3.18
C LYS A 320 24.13 -5.06 -3.31
N ARG A 321 24.80 -4.52 -2.28
CA ARG A 321 26.26 -4.35 -2.17
C ARG A 321 27.09 -5.65 -2.05
N LEU A 322 26.46 -6.83 -2.07
CA LEU A 322 27.21 -8.10 -2.09
C LEU A 322 28.20 -8.12 -3.26
N GLU A 323 29.47 -8.46 -2.99
CA GLU A 323 30.52 -8.46 -4.01
C GLU A 323 30.17 -9.41 -5.16
N ARG A 324 30.50 -8.99 -6.39
CA ARG A 324 30.13 -9.72 -7.62
C ARG A 324 31.31 -10.39 -8.32
N LYS A 325 32.53 -9.94 -8.05
CA LYS A 325 33.74 -10.32 -8.79
C LYS A 325 34.70 -11.08 -7.91
N GLY A 326 35.40 -12.05 -8.51
CA GLY A 326 36.36 -12.90 -7.80
C GLY A 326 35.73 -14.15 -7.19
N ALA A 327 36.46 -14.78 -6.28
CA ALA A 327 36.07 -16.02 -5.62
C ALA A 327 36.37 -15.93 -4.12
N GLY A 328 35.60 -16.65 -3.30
CA GLY A 328 35.78 -16.69 -1.85
C GLY A 328 34.56 -16.24 -1.06
N GLU A 329 34.73 -16.05 0.25
CA GLU A 329 33.67 -15.81 1.22
C GLU A 329 32.90 -14.49 0.95
N ASN A 330 33.59 -13.44 0.50
CA ASN A 330 32.99 -12.12 0.27
C ASN A 330 31.93 -12.11 -0.83
N VAL A 331 32.12 -12.92 -1.88
CA VAL A 331 31.19 -13.04 -3.02
C VAL A 331 30.11 -14.11 -2.77
N THR A 332 30.42 -15.08 -1.92
CA THR A 332 29.60 -16.28 -1.75
C THR A 332 28.39 -16.03 -0.86
N LEU A 333 27.20 -16.32 -1.39
CA LEU A 333 25.93 -16.18 -0.68
C LEU A 333 25.93 -16.95 0.65
N GLY A 334 25.67 -16.22 1.75
CA GLY A 334 25.67 -16.73 3.12
C GLY A 334 27.04 -16.73 3.80
N GLN A 335 28.16 -16.52 3.10
CA GLN A 335 29.51 -16.63 3.68
C GLN A 335 30.12 -15.29 4.11
N ASN A 336 29.36 -14.21 4.03
CA ASN A 336 29.79 -12.86 4.36
C ASN A 336 28.81 -12.17 5.32
N ALA A 337 29.13 -10.94 5.71
CA ALA A 337 28.31 -10.16 6.63
C ALA A 337 27.07 -9.53 5.99
N VAL A 338 26.92 -9.61 4.66
CA VAL A 338 25.87 -8.92 3.89
C VAL A 338 24.88 -9.89 3.26
N SER A 339 24.96 -11.18 3.61
CA SER A 339 24.04 -12.20 3.12
C SER A 339 23.82 -13.33 4.14
N TRP A 340 22.67 -13.97 4.01
CA TRP A 340 22.19 -15.07 4.84
C TRP A 340 21.63 -16.15 3.92
N ALA A 341 22.02 -17.41 4.11
CA ALA A 341 21.62 -18.47 3.22
C ALA A 341 21.26 -19.76 3.96
N LEU A 342 20.35 -20.51 3.37
CA LEU A 342 20.13 -21.92 3.65
C LEU A 342 20.74 -22.73 2.51
N TYR A 343 21.66 -23.62 2.84
CA TYR A 343 22.04 -24.72 1.97
C TYR A 343 21.07 -25.87 2.18
N ALA A 344 20.51 -26.36 1.07
CA ALA A 344 19.63 -27.50 1.06
C ALA A 344 20.14 -28.54 0.07
N SER A 345 20.18 -29.78 0.52
CA SER A 345 20.50 -30.97 -0.27
C SER A 345 19.67 -32.13 0.24
N LYS A 346 19.70 -33.25 -0.48
CA LYS A 346 19.06 -34.51 -0.03
C LYS A 346 19.51 -34.97 1.37
N ASP A 347 20.78 -34.78 1.70
CA ASP A 347 21.41 -35.39 2.88
C ASP A 347 21.80 -34.37 3.95
N LYS A 348 21.73 -33.07 3.64
CA LYS A 348 22.24 -32.01 4.52
C LYS A 348 21.49 -30.70 4.33
N PHE A 349 21.03 -30.17 5.45
CA PHE A 349 20.54 -28.80 5.57
C PHE A 349 21.46 -28.04 6.53
N HIS A 350 21.87 -26.83 6.14
CA HIS A 350 22.51 -25.93 7.09
C HIS A 350 22.21 -24.47 6.77
N ALA A 351 21.99 -23.70 7.82
CA ALA A 351 21.92 -22.25 7.73
C ALA A 351 23.34 -21.68 7.81
N GLN A 352 23.66 -20.71 6.96
CA GLN A 352 24.98 -20.09 6.85
C GLN A 352 24.87 -18.56 6.86
N HIS A 353 25.65 -17.94 7.72
CA HIS A 353 25.87 -16.50 7.77
C HIS A 353 27.31 -16.23 8.24
N LYS A 354 28.10 -15.47 7.46
CA LYS A 354 29.55 -15.30 7.70
C LYS A 354 30.23 -16.68 7.77
N LYS A 355 31.09 -16.89 8.78
CA LYS A 355 31.74 -18.17 9.06
C LYS A 355 30.89 -19.12 9.93
N MET A 356 29.66 -18.72 10.29
CA MET A 356 28.79 -19.56 11.10
C MET A 356 27.99 -20.52 10.21
N ILE A 357 28.04 -21.80 10.57
CA ILE A 357 27.26 -22.87 9.94
C ILE A 357 26.45 -23.54 11.04
N HIS A 358 25.13 -23.51 10.91
CA HIS A 358 24.22 -24.25 11.77
C HIS A 358 23.62 -25.42 11.01
N ASN A 359 24.05 -26.64 11.32
CA ASN A 359 23.47 -27.85 10.74
C ASN A 359 22.04 -28.04 11.28
N LEU A 360 21.12 -28.42 10.39
CA LEU A 360 19.70 -28.60 10.68
C LEU A 360 19.33 -30.08 10.56
N ARG A 361 18.28 -30.49 11.28
CA ARG A 361 17.76 -31.86 11.18
C ARG A 361 17.05 -32.05 9.84
N LEU A 362 17.27 -33.21 9.23
CA LEU A 362 16.80 -33.53 7.88
C LEU A 362 15.29 -33.80 7.85
N PRO A 363 14.53 -33.22 6.91
CA PRO A 363 13.38 -33.90 6.35
C PRO A 363 13.87 -35.00 5.39
N GLU A 364 13.28 -36.20 5.43
CA GLU A 364 13.60 -37.27 4.46
C GLU A 364 13.17 -36.83 3.05
N ILE A 365 14.14 -36.54 2.17
CA ILE A 365 13.89 -36.22 0.76
C ILE A 365 14.29 -37.45 -0.07
N LYS A 366 13.34 -38.00 -0.82
CA LYS A 366 13.61 -39.14 -1.72
C LYS A 366 14.50 -38.71 -2.89
N SER A 367 15.38 -39.61 -3.31
CA SER A 367 16.28 -39.36 -4.45
C SER A 367 15.49 -39.04 -5.72
N ASN A 368 15.94 -38.02 -6.46
CA ASN A 368 15.35 -37.52 -7.71
C ASN A 368 13.97 -36.82 -7.60
N GLU A 369 13.43 -36.62 -6.39
CA GLU A 369 12.22 -35.82 -6.21
C GLU A 369 12.55 -34.34 -5.99
N SER A 370 11.70 -33.45 -6.51
CA SER A 370 11.79 -32.02 -6.16
C SER A 370 11.27 -31.80 -4.74
N TYR A 371 11.81 -30.80 -4.07
CA TYR A 371 11.39 -30.39 -2.74
C TYR A 371 11.16 -28.88 -2.71
N ARG A 372 10.33 -28.42 -1.78
CA ARG A 372 9.92 -27.02 -1.70
C ARG A 372 10.39 -26.36 -0.43
N ILE A 373 10.96 -25.17 -0.57
CA ILE A 373 11.42 -24.33 0.54
C ILE A 373 10.62 -23.03 0.53
N GLY A 374 10.02 -22.72 1.67
CA GLY A 374 9.43 -21.41 1.94
C GLY A 374 10.49 -20.48 2.54
N VAL A 375 10.58 -19.26 2.04
CA VAL A 375 11.42 -18.19 2.60
C VAL A 375 10.50 -17.07 3.06
N PHE A 376 10.60 -16.71 4.34
CA PHE A 376 9.83 -15.63 4.93
C PHE A 376 10.79 -14.56 5.47
N LEU A 377 10.61 -13.34 5.02
CA LEU A 377 11.29 -12.16 5.52
C LEU A 377 10.29 -11.33 6.33
N ASP A 378 10.59 -11.05 7.59
CA ASP A 378 9.99 -9.96 8.36
C ASP A 378 11.07 -8.89 8.57
N TRP A 379 11.19 -8.00 7.58
CA TRP A 379 12.24 -6.99 7.56
C TRP A 379 12.17 -6.03 8.76
N PRO A 380 10.98 -5.50 9.17
CA PRO A 380 10.86 -4.67 10.37
C PRO A 380 11.26 -5.40 11.66
N ALA A 381 10.92 -6.68 11.79
CA ALA A 381 11.28 -7.48 12.97
C ALA A 381 12.73 -7.98 12.93
N GLY A 382 13.43 -7.86 11.80
CA GLY A 382 14.78 -8.37 11.65
C GLY A 382 14.87 -9.89 11.54
N ILE A 383 13.83 -10.55 11.00
CA ILE A 383 13.74 -12.01 10.95
C ILE A 383 13.78 -12.50 9.51
N LEU A 384 14.66 -13.47 9.23
CA LEU A 384 14.66 -14.25 7.98
C LEU A 384 14.52 -15.73 8.31
N SER A 385 13.36 -16.29 7.99
CA SER A 385 12.98 -17.67 8.31
C SER A 385 12.88 -18.54 7.06
N PHE A 386 13.26 -19.81 7.23
CA PHE A 386 13.17 -20.84 6.21
C PHE A 386 12.26 -21.97 6.69
N TYR A 387 11.48 -22.52 5.76
CA TYR A 387 10.52 -23.58 6.02
C TYR A 387 10.67 -24.69 4.98
N ASN A 388 10.53 -25.93 5.41
CA ASN A 388 10.28 -27.06 4.52
C ASN A 388 8.78 -27.15 4.25
N ILE A 389 8.41 -27.40 3.00
CA ILE A 389 7.01 -27.53 2.58
C ILE A 389 6.77 -28.97 2.12
N SER A 390 5.91 -29.69 2.83
CA SER A 390 5.54 -31.06 2.47
C SER A 390 4.87 -31.10 1.10
N SER A 391 5.35 -31.96 0.21
CA SER A 391 4.74 -32.18 -1.11
C SER A 391 3.32 -32.77 -1.02
N GLU A 392 3.00 -33.51 0.05
CA GLU A 392 1.71 -34.20 0.21
C GLU A 392 0.63 -33.34 0.88
N SER A 393 1.02 -32.47 1.82
CA SER A 393 0.07 -31.76 2.70
C SER A 393 0.16 -30.24 2.65
N ASP A 394 1.10 -29.68 1.87
CA ASP A 394 1.45 -28.25 1.87
C ASP A 394 1.80 -27.69 3.27
N LYS A 395 2.06 -28.58 4.23
CA LYS A 395 2.36 -28.20 5.62
C LYS A 395 3.75 -27.58 5.70
N LEU A 396 3.79 -26.38 6.29
CA LEU A 396 5.01 -25.66 6.60
C LEU A 396 5.66 -26.20 7.88
N THR A 397 6.92 -26.60 7.78
CA THR A 397 7.75 -26.99 8.92
C THR A 397 8.91 -26.02 9.03
N HIS A 398 8.99 -25.27 10.13
CA HIS A 398 10.07 -24.31 10.35
C HIS A 398 11.43 -25.01 10.42
N LEU A 399 12.39 -24.55 9.62
CA LEU A 399 13.75 -25.08 9.57
C LEU A 399 14.71 -24.22 10.41
N TYR A 400 14.74 -22.92 10.15
CA TYR A 400 15.68 -22.01 10.79
C TYR A 400 15.27 -20.55 10.63
N ALA A 401 15.63 -19.70 11.59
CA ALA A 401 15.43 -18.26 11.53
C ALA A 401 16.70 -17.50 11.93
N PHE A 402 17.16 -16.61 11.04
CA PHE A 402 18.15 -15.59 11.38
C PHE A 402 17.48 -14.40 12.04
N HIS A 403 18.12 -13.87 13.07
CA HIS A 403 17.70 -12.67 13.78
C HIS A 403 18.81 -11.63 13.65
N THR A 404 18.52 -10.50 13.02
CA THR A 404 19.49 -9.44 12.76
C THR A 404 18.80 -8.13 12.43
N THR A 405 19.50 -7.01 12.58
CA THR A 405 18.96 -5.71 12.17
C THR A 405 19.28 -5.47 10.69
N PHE A 406 18.26 -5.49 9.84
CA PHE A 406 18.46 -5.18 8.43
C PHE A 406 18.60 -3.67 8.23
N THR A 407 19.58 -3.25 7.43
CA THR A 407 19.92 -1.83 7.21
C THR A 407 19.59 -1.34 5.81
N GLU A 408 19.33 -2.25 4.88
CA GLU A 408 19.04 -1.99 3.47
C GLU A 408 17.99 -2.99 2.96
N PRO A 409 17.34 -2.72 1.82
CA PRO A 409 16.50 -3.69 1.13
C PRO A 409 17.25 -4.99 0.84
N LEU A 410 16.57 -6.12 0.99
CA LEU A 410 17.13 -7.45 0.73
C LEU A 410 16.66 -7.99 -0.62
N TYR A 411 17.57 -8.65 -1.32
CA TYR A 411 17.32 -9.27 -2.61
C TYR A 411 17.44 -10.78 -2.44
N LEU A 412 16.46 -11.53 -2.95
CA LEU A 412 16.55 -12.99 -2.98
C LEU A 412 17.76 -13.38 -3.84
N GLY A 413 18.63 -14.22 -3.30
CA GLY A 413 19.80 -14.77 -3.97
C GLY A 413 19.69 -16.28 -4.10
N LEU A 414 20.03 -16.78 -5.29
CA LEU A 414 20.04 -18.20 -5.60
C LEU A 414 21.44 -18.63 -6.07
N ARG A 415 21.92 -19.77 -5.58
CA ARG A 415 23.21 -20.35 -5.97
C ARG A 415 23.07 -21.83 -6.31
N LEU A 416 23.69 -22.24 -7.43
CA LEU A 416 23.68 -23.62 -7.90
C LEU A 416 25.11 -24.13 -8.07
N GLN A 417 25.44 -25.25 -7.43
CA GLN A 417 26.77 -25.86 -7.55
C GLN A 417 26.81 -26.94 -8.63
N SER A 418 25.84 -27.85 -8.65
CA SER A 418 25.77 -28.95 -9.62
C SER A 418 25.07 -28.55 -10.92
N PRO A 419 25.48 -29.07 -12.10
CA PRO A 419 24.75 -28.90 -13.35
C PRO A 419 23.40 -29.64 -13.37
N THR A 420 23.17 -30.56 -12.43
CA THR A 420 21.86 -31.22 -12.26
C THR A 420 20.92 -30.44 -11.36
N SER A 421 21.42 -29.41 -10.66
CA SER A 421 20.59 -28.60 -9.77
C SER A 421 19.68 -27.66 -10.55
N THR A 422 18.47 -27.49 -10.05
CA THR A 422 17.52 -26.51 -10.59
C THR A 422 16.76 -25.82 -9.47
N ILE A 423 16.45 -24.53 -9.63
CA ILE A 423 15.58 -23.79 -8.72
C ILE A 423 14.51 -23.09 -9.57
N SER A 424 13.25 -23.19 -9.15
CA SER A 424 12.12 -22.49 -9.76
C SER A 424 11.36 -21.71 -8.70
N LEU A 425 11.13 -20.41 -8.93
CA LEU A 425 10.24 -19.58 -8.14
C LEU A 425 8.79 -20.00 -8.43
N ILE A 426 8.02 -20.29 -7.38
CA ILE A 426 6.61 -20.69 -7.49
C ILE A 426 5.74 -19.43 -7.42
N VAL A 427 4.80 -19.34 -8.35
CA VAL A 427 3.78 -18.29 -8.41
C VAL A 427 2.54 -18.82 -7.70
N LYS A 428 2.01 -18.08 -6.72
CA LYS A 428 0.85 -18.51 -5.94
C LYS A 428 -0.27 -17.50 -5.96
#